data_AF-A0A9Q0WCC3-F1
#
_entry.id   AF-A0A9Q0WCC3-F1
#
_cell.length_a   1.000
_cell.length_b   1.000
_cell.length_c   1.000
_cell.angle_alpha   90.00
_cell.angle_beta   90.00
_cell.angle_gamma   90.00
#
_symmetry.space_group_name_H-M   'P 1'
#
loop_
_entity.id
_entity.type
_entity.pdbx_description
1 polymer ?
#
loop_
_entity_poly.entity_id
_entity_poly.type
_entity_poly.pdbx_seq_one_letter_code
_entity_poly.pdbx_strand_id
1 'polypeptide(L)'
;MMAKYEKQITHAIANTVESLLKACERNTWALVRDVFECNTEKAISEFSDAAASFELHSSEIDTKFQHLREFARNLLEMKAREEADAGRVLKRMMDRSKQVLYNYENSMSWYKSETNLDEIERKALSKSLRILSIMAAIRYDEMPDQIENVLYSSLMDRIVLNPSLQKTPMEAVLDPLALDTWEEVSQNSTTLLKPEDCESLWMTFIEEIKPMVTDVKSCQDARKKTRSYAAVAAGVAATGVAAVVAGPAVVVNVGIAVFRRAIMRM
;
A
#
# COMPACT_ATOMS: atom_id res chain seq x y z
N MET A 1 -13.63 10.57 -36.74
CA MET A 1 -12.17 10.38 -36.66
C MET A 1 -11.69 10.37 -35.21
N MET A 2 -11.97 11.41 -34.43
CA MET A 2 -11.56 11.52 -33.01
C MET A 2 -11.93 10.32 -32.11
N ALA A 3 -13.17 9.83 -32.20
CA ALA A 3 -13.65 8.70 -31.40
C ALA A 3 -12.79 7.41 -31.53
N LYS A 4 -12.11 7.22 -32.67
CA LYS A 4 -11.16 6.10 -32.86
C LYS A 4 -9.97 6.23 -31.91
N TYR A 5 -9.38 7.42 -31.85
CA TYR A 5 -8.19 7.71 -31.05
C TYR A 5 -8.52 7.78 -29.56
N GLU A 6 -9.67 8.33 -29.18
CA GLU A 6 -10.18 8.28 -27.80
C GLU A 6 -10.35 6.83 -27.31
N LYS A 7 -10.94 5.96 -28.15
CA LYS A 7 -11.10 4.54 -27.83
C LYS A 7 -9.75 3.83 -27.68
N GLN A 8 -8.76 4.17 -28.51
CA GLN A 8 -7.41 3.64 -28.43
C GLN A 8 -6.71 4.06 -27.13
N ILE A 9 -6.76 5.34 -26.78
CA ILE A 9 -6.26 5.88 -25.51
C ILE A 9 -6.93 5.16 -24.34
N THR A 10 -8.26 5.01 -24.40
CA THR A 10 -9.03 4.33 -23.36
C THR A 10 -8.57 2.88 -23.16
N HIS A 11 -8.44 2.12 -24.26
CA HIS A 11 -8.01 0.73 -24.21
C HIS A 11 -6.58 0.57 -23.66
N ALA A 12 -5.66 1.44 -24.06
CA ALA A 12 -4.26 1.33 -23.67
C ALA A 12 -3.98 1.81 -22.24
N ILE A 13 -4.63 2.91 -21.83
CA ILE A 13 -4.36 3.56 -20.53
C ILE A 13 -5.18 2.90 -19.42
N ALA A 14 -6.48 2.70 -19.60
CA ALA A 14 -7.38 2.37 -18.47
C ALA A 14 -6.96 1.11 -17.70
N ASN A 15 -6.76 0.00 -18.40
CA ASN A 15 -6.42 -1.28 -17.78
C ASN A 15 -5.00 -1.27 -17.18
N THR A 16 -4.07 -0.60 -17.86
CA THR A 16 -2.66 -0.53 -17.44
C THR A 16 -2.53 0.31 -16.18
N VAL A 17 -3.17 1.48 -16.14
CA VAL A 17 -3.20 2.36 -14.96
C VAL A 17 -3.88 1.67 -13.78
N GLU A 18 -5.01 1.00 -14.00
CA GLU A 18 -5.68 0.22 -12.95
C GLU A 18 -4.76 -0.84 -12.36
N SER A 19 -4.05 -1.61 -13.20
CA SER A 19 -3.11 -2.63 -12.76
C SER A 19 -1.95 -2.04 -11.93
N LEU A 20 -1.37 -0.93 -12.39
CA LEU A 20 -0.26 -0.25 -11.73
C LEU A 20 -0.67 0.36 -10.38
N LEU A 21 -1.84 0.99 -10.33
CA LEU A 21 -2.40 1.54 -9.09
C LEU A 21 -2.77 0.43 -8.12
N LYS A 22 -3.30 -0.70 -8.60
CA LYS A 22 -3.59 -1.86 -7.75
C LYS A 22 -2.32 -2.48 -7.15
N ALA A 23 -1.21 -2.49 -7.89
CA ALA A 23 0.07 -3.01 -7.41
C ALA A 23 0.71 -2.14 -6.31
N CYS A 24 0.47 -0.82 -6.31
CA CYS A 24 0.98 0.13 -5.32
C CYS A 24 2.50 -0.03 -5.06
N GLU A 25 3.30 -0.09 -6.11
CA GLU A 25 4.76 -0.17 -6.02
C GLU A 25 5.41 1.21 -5.90
N ARG A 26 6.70 1.24 -5.55
CA ARG A 26 7.44 2.51 -5.33
C ARG A 26 7.40 3.41 -6.57
N ASN A 27 7.45 2.81 -7.74
CA ASN A 27 7.53 3.47 -9.04
C ASN A 27 6.15 3.55 -9.72
N THR A 28 5.03 3.27 -9.03
CA THR A 28 3.69 3.28 -9.64
C THR A 28 3.43 4.55 -10.45
N TRP A 29 3.65 5.73 -9.87
CA TRP A 29 3.39 6.98 -10.59
C TRP A 29 4.35 7.25 -11.74
N ALA A 30 5.62 6.84 -11.63
CA ALA A 30 6.56 6.93 -12.74
C ALA A 30 6.13 6.06 -13.93
N LEU A 31 5.70 4.82 -13.66
CA LEU A 31 5.17 3.92 -14.70
C LEU A 31 3.84 4.41 -15.29
N VAL A 32 2.96 4.98 -14.45
CA VAL A 32 1.69 5.56 -14.90
C VAL A 32 1.94 6.74 -15.85
N ARG A 33 2.92 7.60 -15.56
CA ARG A 33 3.32 8.70 -16.46
C ARG A 33 3.85 8.20 -17.79
N ASP A 34 4.78 7.25 -17.77
CA ASP A 34 5.35 6.68 -18.99
C ASP A 34 4.25 6.09 -19.90
N VAL A 35 3.33 5.33 -19.32
CA VAL A 35 2.15 4.80 -20.04
C VAL A 35 1.28 5.92 -20.58
N PHE A 36 1.02 6.96 -19.79
CA PHE A 36 0.20 8.09 -20.19
C PHE A 36 0.83 8.87 -21.35
N GLU A 37 2.10 9.25 -21.24
CA GLU A 37 2.84 10.04 -22.24
C GLU A 37 2.97 9.27 -23.55
N CYS A 38 3.50 8.04 -23.50
CA CYS A 38 3.73 7.21 -24.69
C CYS A 38 2.44 6.95 -25.49
N ASN A 39 1.34 6.62 -24.81
CA ASN A 39 0.07 6.33 -25.51
C ASN A 39 -0.61 7.60 -26.04
N THR A 40 -0.49 8.72 -25.34
CA THR A 40 -1.05 10.00 -25.80
C THR A 40 -0.28 10.53 -27.01
N GLU A 41 1.05 10.49 -26.97
CA GLU A 41 1.90 10.90 -28.09
C GLU A 41 1.71 10.02 -29.31
N LYS A 42 1.59 8.70 -29.12
CA LYS A 42 1.27 7.77 -30.20
C LYS A 42 -0.05 8.11 -30.87
N ALA A 43 -1.11 8.34 -30.09
CA ALA A 43 -2.42 8.71 -30.64
C ALA A 43 -2.38 10.05 -31.39
N ILE A 44 -1.62 11.03 -30.88
CA ILE A 44 -1.40 12.33 -31.54
C ILE A 44 -0.66 12.16 -32.87
N SER A 45 0.42 11.37 -32.89
CA SER A 45 1.20 11.10 -34.11
C SER A 45 0.35 10.41 -35.17
N GLU A 46 -0.38 9.34 -34.79
CA GLU A 46 -1.24 8.61 -35.72
C GLU A 46 -2.44 9.45 -36.20
N PHE A 47 -2.92 10.41 -35.40
CA PHE A 47 -3.92 11.38 -35.83
C PHE A 47 -3.32 12.38 -36.82
N SER A 48 -2.11 12.89 -36.56
CA SER A 48 -1.40 13.81 -37.44
C SER A 48 -1.18 13.21 -38.83
N ASP A 49 -0.69 11.98 -38.88
CA ASP A 49 -0.45 11.25 -40.14
C ASP A 49 -1.75 11.06 -40.93
N ALA A 50 -2.84 10.74 -40.25
CA ALA A 50 -4.15 10.63 -40.87
C ALA A 50 -4.65 12.00 -41.36
N ALA A 51 -4.55 13.05 -40.54
CA ALA A 51 -5.00 14.40 -40.86
C ALA A 51 -4.28 14.98 -42.10
N ALA A 52 -3.00 14.66 -42.30
CA ALA A 52 -2.24 15.05 -43.49
C ALA A 52 -2.89 14.54 -44.80
N SER A 53 -3.59 13.41 -44.76
CA SER A 53 -4.33 12.87 -45.92
C SER A 53 -5.67 13.58 -46.19
N PHE A 54 -6.16 14.40 -45.26
CA PHE A 54 -7.44 15.10 -45.35
C PHE A 54 -7.31 16.62 -45.51
N GLU A 55 -6.10 17.16 -45.72
CA GLU A 55 -5.82 18.60 -45.89
C GLU A 55 -6.42 19.49 -44.79
N LEU A 56 -6.47 19.00 -43.54
CA LEU A 56 -6.99 19.78 -42.42
C LEU A 56 -6.11 21.00 -42.12
N HIS A 57 -6.74 22.13 -41.79
CA HIS A 57 -6.03 23.34 -41.36
C HIS A 57 -5.30 23.12 -40.03
N SER A 58 -4.12 23.74 -39.87
CA SER A 58 -3.29 23.59 -38.67
C SER A 58 -4.03 23.91 -37.37
N SER A 59 -4.87 24.96 -37.36
CA SER A 59 -5.66 25.33 -36.19
C SER A 59 -6.70 24.27 -35.78
N GLU A 60 -7.25 23.54 -36.75
CA GLU A 60 -8.19 22.46 -36.48
C GLU A 60 -7.46 21.24 -35.90
N ILE A 61 -6.28 20.92 -36.45
CA ILE A 61 -5.40 19.86 -35.95
C ILE A 61 -4.95 20.16 -34.50
N ASP A 62 -4.52 21.39 -34.21
CA ASP A 62 -4.10 21.80 -32.87
C ASP A 62 -5.24 21.67 -31.85
N THR A 63 -6.46 22.05 -32.24
CA THR A 63 -7.66 21.89 -31.41
C THR A 63 -7.92 20.41 -31.10
N LYS A 64 -7.70 19.52 -32.06
CA LYS A 64 -7.83 18.07 -31.85
C LYS A 64 -6.71 17.49 -30.98
N PHE A 65 -5.48 17.96 -31.13
CA PHE A 65 -4.38 17.56 -30.25
C PHE A 65 -4.64 17.93 -28.79
N GLN A 66 -5.11 19.16 -28.54
CA GLN A 66 -5.47 19.60 -27.21
C GLN A 66 -6.58 18.73 -26.62
N HIS A 67 -7.61 18.42 -27.41
CA HIS A 67 -8.69 17.51 -27.01
C HIS A 67 -8.17 16.13 -26.60
N LEU A 68 -7.25 15.53 -27.37
CA LEU A 68 -6.69 14.20 -27.02
C LEU A 68 -5.88 14.24 -25.72
N ARG A 69 -5.10 15.29 -25.48
CA ARG A 69 -4.35 15.47 -24.24
C ARG A 69 -5.28 15.61 -23.04
N GLU A 70 -6.33 16.43 -23.17
CA GLU A 70 -7.34 16.62 -22.12
C GLU A 70 -8.14 15.34 -21.86
N PHE A 71 -8.54 14.64 -22.93
CA PHE A 71 -9.25 13.36 -22.80
C PHE A 71 -8.40 12.32 -22.06
N ALA A 72 -7.13 12.17 -22.42
CA ALA A 72 -6.22 11.25 -21.74
C ALA A 72 -6.04 11.66 -20.27
N ARG A 73 -5.89 12.95 -19.98
CA ARG A 73 -5.71 13.46 -18.62
C ARG A 73 -6.93 13.17 -17.76
N ASN A 74 -8.13 13.49 -18.26
CA ASN A 74 -9.39 13.22 -17.58
C ASN A 74 -9.61 11.72 -17.33
N LEU A 75 -9.23 10.87 -18.29
CA LEU A 75 -9.28 9.42 -18.13
C LEU A 75 -8.36 8.94 -17.00
N LEU A 76 -7.13 9.45 -16.95
CA LEU A 76 -6.18 9.12 -15.88
C LEU A 76 -6.70 9.57 -14.52
N GLU A 77 -7.20 10.80 -14.41
CA GLU A 77 -7.78 11.31 -13.16
C GLU A 77 -8.98 10.49 -12.71
N MET A 78 -9.88 10.14 -13.64
CA MET A 78 -11.03 9.28 -13.36
C MET A 78 -10.59 7.92 -12.81
N LYS A 79 -9.64 7.25 -13.47
CA LYS A 79 -9.14 5.94 -13.04
C LYS A 79 -8.42 6.00 -11.71
N ALA A 80 -7.64 7.05 -11.49
CA ALA A 80 -6.96 7.29 -10.21
C ALA A 80 -7.97 7.48 -9.07
N ARG A 81 -9.06 8.24 -9.28
CA ARG A 81 -10.12 8.42 -8.29
C ARG A 81 -10.89 7.13 -8.00
N GLU A 82 -11.19 6.33 -9.03
CA GLU A 82 -11.82 5.00 -8.84
C GLU A 82 -10.96 4.10 -7.95
N GLU A 83 -9.63 4.10 -8.17
CA GLU A 83 -8.71 3.23 -7.44
C GLU A 83 -8.37 3.75 -6.04
N ALA A 84 -8.46 5.08 -5.83
CA ALA A 84 -8.33 5.76 -4.55
C ALA A 84 -9.60 5.69 -3.68
N ASP A 85 -10.65 4.96 -4.10
CA ASP A 85 -11.81 4.68 -3.25
C ASP A 85 -11.39 4.13 -1.87
N ALA A 86 -11.91 4.72 -0.81
CA ALA A 86 -11.56 4.43 0.58
C ALA A 86 -11.64 2.92 0.90
N GLY A 87 -12.68 2.23 0.44
CA GLY A 87 -12.86 0.80 0.67
C GLY A 87 -11.80 -0.03 -0.05
N ARG A 88 -11.44 0.34 -1.28
CA ARG A 88 -10.37 -0.33 -2.03
C ARG A 88 -9.00 -0.07 -1.41
N VAL A 89 -8.74 1.17 -0.98
CA VAL A 89 -7.47 1.55 -0.33
C VAL A 89 -7.28 0.76 0.97
N LEU A 90 -8.29 0.75 1.85
CA LEU A 90 -8.26 -0.01 3.10
C LEU A 90 -8.00 -1.50 2.85
N LYS A 91 -8.72 -2.10 1.90
CA LYS A 91 -8.51 -3.51 1.53
C LYS A 91 -7.07 -3.78 1.09
N ARG A 92 -6.49 -2.92 0.25
CA ARG A 92 -5.09 -3.08 -0.20
C ARG A 92 -4.10 -2.94 0.95
N MET A 93 -4.34 -2.01 1.88
CA MET A 93 -3.55 -1.84 3.09
C MET A 93 -3.57 -3.12 3.94
N MET A 94 -4.73 -3.75 4.11
CA MET A 94 -4.87 -5.04 4.80
C MET A 94 -4.18 -6.18 4.06
N ASP A 95 -4.41 -6.32 2.76
CA ASP A 95 -3.83 -7.41 1.96
C ASP A 95 -2.30 -7.38 2.02
N ARG A 96 -1.71 -6.18 1.96
CA ARG A 96 -0.26 -5.99 2.05
C ARG A 96 0.28 -6.31 3.44
N SER A 97 -0.40 -5.91 4.50
CA SER A 97 0.04 -6.20 5.86
C SER A 97 -0.08 -7.70 6.18
N LYS A 98 -1.19 -8.34 5.80
CA LYS A 98 -1.40 -9.79 5.86
C LYS A 98 -0.27 -10.54 5.15
N GLN A 99 0.10 -10.12 3.95
CA GLN A 99 1.20 -10.75 3.20
C GLN A 99 2.53 -10.67 3.95
N VAL A 100 2.86 -9.52 4.57
CA VAL A 100 4.08 -9.36 5.37
C VAL A 100 4.06 -10.28 6.59
N LEU A 101 2.95 -10.32 7.32
CA LEU A 101 2.78 -11.16 8.51
C LEU A 101 2.84 -12.66 8.17
N TYR A 102 2.17 -13.08 7.10
CA TYR A 102 2.18 -14.47 6.63
C TYR A 102 3.56 -14.92 6.16
N ASN A 103 4.26 -14.07 5.40
CA ASN A 103 5.63 -14.35 4.98
C ASN A 103 6.57 -14.46 6.18
N TYR A 104 6.38 -13.63 7.22
CA TYR A 104 7.12 -13.77 8.46
C TYR A 104 6.86 -15.14 9.09
N GLU A 105 5.60 -15.54 9.27
CA GLU A 105 5.26 -16.83 9.86
C GLU A 105 5.87 -18.02 9.10
N ASN A 106 5.79 -18.02 7.77
CA ASN A 106 6.34 -19.10 6.95
C ASN A 106 7.86 -19.09 6.86
N SER A 107 8.48 -17.92 6.91
CA SER A 107 9.95 -17.79 6.95
C SER A 107 10.53 -18.10 8.33
N MET A 108 9.68 -18.19 9.35
CA MET A 108 10.05 -18.51 10.73
C MET A 108 10.43 -20.00 10.81
N SER A 109 11.66 -20.31 10.43
CA SER A 109 12.22 -21.65 10.67
C SER A 109 12.42 -21.86 12.18
N TRP A 110 12.36 -23.11 12.61
CA TRP A 110 12.61 -23.48 14.01
C TRP A 110 13.98 -23.01 14.53
N TYR A 111 14.94 -22.79 13.62
CA TYR A 111 16.34 -22.48 13.90
C TYR A 111 16.72 -20.99 13.70
N LYS A 112 15.89 -20.20 13.01
CA LYS A 112 16.26 -18.80 12.71
C LYS A 112 16.22 -17.93 13.97
N SER A 113 17.20 -17.03 14.05
CA SER A 113 17.29 -15.98 15.06
C SER A 113 15.99 -15.21 15.16
N GLU A 114 15.72 -14.77 16.38
CA GLU A 114 14.53 -14.05 16.81
C GLU A 114 14.40 -12.74 16.04
N THR A 115 13.75 -12.75 14.87
CA THR A 115 13.38 -11.47 14.24
C THR A 115 12.44 -10.76 15.20
N ASN A 116 12.75 -9.51 15.51
CA ASN A 116 11.94 -8.72 16.43
C ASN A 116 10.54 -8.55 15.84
N LEU A 117 9.51 -8.97 16.56
CA LEU A 117 8.14 -8.88 16.09
C LEU A 117 7.75 -7.43 15.79
N ASP A 118 8.27 -6.50 16.59
CA ASP A 118 8.09 -5.06 16.41
C ASP A 118 8.65 -4.56 15.07
N GLU A 119 9.75 -5.16 14.57
CA GLU A 119 10.32 -4.83 13.26
C GLU A 119 9.41 -5.32 12.12
N ILE A 120 8.82 -6.50 12.28
CA ILE A 120 7.87 -7.06 11.32
C ILE A 120 6.57 -6.26 11.30
N GLU A 121 6.04 -5.92 12.47
CA GLU A 121 4.87 -5.06 12.63
C GLU A 121 5.12 -3.70 11.98
N ARG A 122 6.24 -3.03 12.32
CA ARG A 122 6.65 -1.77 11.68
C ARG A 122 6.78 -1.89 10.17
N LYS A 123 7.33 -3.01 9.66
CA LYS A 123 7.43 -3.26 8.22
C LYS A 123 6.07 -3.44 7.56
N ALA A 124 5.13 -4.13 8.21
CA ALA A 124 3.77 -4.30 7.72
C ALA A 124 3.05 -2.94 7.65
N LEU A 125 3.11 -2.16 8.74
CA LEU A 125 2.56 -0.81 8.81
C LEU A 125 3.18 0.11 7.75
N SER A 126 4.51 0.11 7.59
CA SER A 126 5.23 0.87 6.56
C SER A 126 4.75 0.54 5.15
N LYS A 127 4.60 -0.75 4.84
CA LYS A 127 4.12 -1.19 3.52
C LYS A 127 2.67 -0.76 3.27
N SER A 128 1.82 -0.72 4.29
CA SER A 128 0.43 -0.25 4.18
C SER A 128 0.35 1.27 4.08
N LEU A 129 1.14 2.02 4.86
CA LEU A 129 1.18 3.49 4.78
C LEU A 129 1.67 3.99 3.42
N ARG A 130 2.57 3.24 2.78
CA ARG A 130 2.97 3.53 1.41
C ARG A 130 1.81 3.49 0.42
N ILE A 131 0.89 2.53 0.58
CA ILE A 131 -0.31 2.43 -0.28
C ILE A 131 -1.13 3.71 -0.14
N LEU A 132 -1.28 4.20 1.08
CA LEU A 132 -1.98 5.45 1.37
C LEU A 132 -1.30 6.65 0.68
N SER A 133 0.04 6.77 0.78
CA SER A 133 0.81 7.82 0.09
C SER A 133 0.68 7.77 -1.44
N ILE A 134 0.64 6.57 -2.03
CA ILE A 134 0.45 6.40 -3.47
C ILE A 134 -0.94 6.88 -3.88
N MET A 135 -1.96 6.58 -3.07
CA MET A 135 -3.36 6.89 -3.34
C MET A 135 -3.76 8.31 -2.92
N ALA A 136 -2.89 9.05 -2.23
CA ALA A 136 -3.17 10.39 -1.74
C ALA A 136 -3.25 11.45 -2.85
N ALA A 137 -2.41 11.34 -3.88
CA ALA A 137 -2.37 12.31 -4.96
C ALA A 137 -1.77 11.75 -6.27
N ILE A 138 -2.21 12.32 -7.39
CA ILE A 138 -1.63 12.09 -8.72
C ILE A 138 -0.33 12.87 -8.85
N ARG A 139 0.74 12.19 -9.27
CA ARG A 139 2.07 12.79 -9.46
C ARG A 139 2.40 12.88 -10.95
N TYR A 140 2.05 14.01 -11.56
CA TYR A 140 2.30 14.27 -12.98
C TYR A 140 3.76 14.61 -13.29
N ASP A 141 4.51 15.13 -12.32
CA ASP A 141 5.89 15.52 -12.47
C ASP A 141 6.84 14.54 -11.75
N GLU A 142 8.13 14.62 -12.10
CA GLU A 142 9.19 13.90 -11.39
C GLU A 142 9.58 14.59 -10.07
N MET A 143 8.95 15.71 -9.75
CA MET A 143 9.26 16.47 -8.55
C MET A 143 8.90 15.64 -7.30
N PRO A 144 9.81 15.51 -6.34
CA PRO A 144 9.54 14.78 -5.12
C PRO A 144 8.55 15.57 -4.25
N ASP A 145 7.39 14.99 -3.97
CA ASP A 145 6.48 15.48 -2.93
C ASP A 145 6.93 15.03 -1.53
N GLN A 146 6.36 15.68 -0.51
CA GLN A 146 6.60 15.34 0.89
C GLN A 146 5.47 14.50 1.51
N ILE A 147 4.49 14.04 0.72
CA ILE A 147 3.29 13.36 1.23
C ILE A 147 3.65 12.07 1.98
N GLU A 148 4.53 11.23 1.41
CA GLU A 148 5.00 10.01 2.09
C GLU A 148 5.63 10.34 3.44
N ASN A 149 6.53 11.33 3.48
CA ASN A 149 7.25 11.73 4.70
C ASN A 149 6.31 12.29 5.78
N VAL A 150 5.35 13.13 5.39
CA VAL A 150 4.34 13.70 6.28
C VAL A 150 3.46 12.58 6.87
N LEU A 151 2.99 11.65 6.05
CA LEU A 151 2.21 10.51 6.53
C LEU A 151 3.03 9.64 7.49
N TYR A 152 4.29 9.34 7.18
CA TYR A 152 5.15 8.54 8.06
C TYR A 152 5.34 9.23 9.42
N SER A 153 5.81 10.47 9.43
CA SER A 153 6.07 11.21 10.68
C SER A 153 4.81 11.42 11.51
N SER A 154 3.66 11.65 10.88
CA SER A 154 2.42 11.96 11.60
C SER A 154 1.69 10.71 12.11
N LEU A 155 1.74 9.60 11.36
CA LEU A 155 0.92 8.41 11.62
C LEU A 155 1.70 7.21 12.17
N MET A 156 2.94 7.03 11.73
CA MET A 156 3.78 5.91 12.21
C MET A 156 4.30 6.18 13.62
N ASP A 157 4.80 7.39 13.87
CA ASP A 157 5.39 7.76 15.16
C ASP A 157 4.34 7.82 16.27
N ARG A 158 3.09 8.17 15.93
CA ARG A 158 1.94 8.18 16.84
C ARG A 158 1.66 6.79 17.46
N ILE A 159 1.82 5.73 16.66
CA ILE A 159 1.64 4.34 17.11
C ILE A 159 2.81 3.91 17.99
N VAL A 160 4.03 4.31 17.63
CA VAL A 160 5.25 3.96 18.37
C VAL A 160 5.29 4.67 19.74
N LEU A 161 4.67 5.86 19.85
CA LEU A 161 4.75 6.69 21.06
C LEU A 161 3.64 6.38 22.09
N ASN A 162 2.36 6.24 21.69
CA ASN A 162 1.26 5.71 22.49
C ASN A 162 -0.07 5.87 21.72
N PRO A 163 -0.93 4.85 21.59
CA PRO A 163 -2.27 5.03 21.00
C PRO A 163 -3.20 5.97 21.79
N SER A 164 -2.84 6.37 23.02
CA SER A 164 -3.61 7.32 23.86
C SER A 164 -3.14 8.78 23.81
N LEU A 165 -2.09 9.10 23.05
CA LEU A 165 -1.62 10.48 22.91
C LEU A 165 -2.61 11.27 22.03
N GLN A 166 -3.53 11.98 22.69
CA GLN A 166 -4.25 13.09 22.08
C GLN A 166 -3.26 14.21 21.79
N LYS A 167 -3.34 14.81 20.59
CA LYS A 167 -2.53 15.97 20.17
C LYS A 167 -2.63 17.06 21.24
N THR A 168 -1.49 17.57 21.67
CA THR A 168 -1.46 18.76 22.55
C THR A 168 -2.04 19.95 21.74
N PRO A 169 -2.78 20.91 22.32
CA PRO A 169 -3.44 21.98 21.54
C PRO A 169 -2.51 22.79 20.62
N MET A 170 -1.21 22.83 20.94
CA MET A 170 -0.18 23.52 20.17
C MET A 170 0.33 22.69 18.96
N GLU A 171 0.25 21.35 19.01
CA GLU A 171 0.54 20.45 17.87
C GLU A 171 -0.61 20.42 16.86
N ALA A 172 -1.85 20.68 17.29
CA ALA A 172 -3.02 20.72 16.43
C ALA A 172 -3.07 21.95 15.50
N VAL A 173 -2.36 23.03 15.83
CA VAL A 173 -2.33 24.29 15.05
C VAL A 173 -1.35 24.23 13.86
N LEU A 174 -0.43 23.26 13.84
CA LEU A 174 0.55 23.03 12.76
C LEU A 174 0.43 21.64 12.14
N ASP A 175 -0.71 20.98 12.33
CA ASP A 175 -0.91 19.59 11.91
C ASP A 175 -1.11 19.51 10.39
N PRO A 176 -0.16 18.94 9.63
CA PRO A 176 -0.26 18.84 8.18
C PRO A 176 -1.43 17.96 7.72
N LEU A 177 -1.98 17.13 8.64
CA LEU A 177 -3.12 16.26 8.39
C LEU A 177 -4.47 16.96 8.59
N ALA A 178 -4.50 18.16 9.18
CA ALA A 178 -5.70 18.98 9.34
C ALA A 178 -5.99 19.88 8.12
N LEU A 179 -5.15 19.80 7.08
CA LEU A 179 -5.31 20.54 5.83
C LEU A 179 -6.37 19.88 4.92
N ASP A 180 -7.05 20.70 4.13
CA ASP A 180 -8.07 20.26 3.17
C ASP A 180 -7.48 19.75 1.83
N THR A 181 -6.22 20.13 1.55
CA THR A 181 -5.47 19.80 0.34
C THR A 181 -4.01 19.52 0.65
N TRP A 182 -3.31 18.91 -0.31
CA TRP A 182 -1.86 18.75 -0.26
C TRP A 182 -1.10 19.97 -0.81
N GLU A 183 -1.74 21.10 -1.11
CA GLU A 183 -1.12 22.22 -1.84
C GLU A 183 0.09 22.84 -1.12
N GLU A 184 0.07 22.88 0.22
CA GLU A 184 1.21 23.33 1.03
C GLU A 184 2.40 22.34 1.02
N VAL A 185 2.14 21.07 0.65
CA VAL A 185 3.08 19.94 0.71
C VAL A 185 3.53 19.50 -0.70
N SER A 186 2.73 19.78 -1.72
CA SER A 186 2.97 19.50 -3.14
C SER A 186 2.08 20.39 -4.03
N GLN A 187 2.67 21.45 -4.59
CA GLN A 187 1.94 22.46 -5.40
C GLN A 187 1.42 21.93 -6.75
N ASN A 188 1.90 20.78 -7.23
CA ASN A 188 1.60 20.25 -8.57
C ASN A 188 0.82 18.92 -8.56
N SER A 189 0.51 18.35 -7.39
CA SER A 189 -0.15 17.05 -7.30
C SER A 189 -1.67 17.19 -7.19
N THR A 190 -2.41 16.54 -8.09
CA THR A 190 -3.88 16.50 -8.00
C THR A 190 -4.30 15.64 -6.82
N THR A 191 -4.96 16.23 -5.82
CA THR A 191 -5.41 15.52 -4.61
C THR A 191 -6.48 14.44 -4.95
N LEU A 192 -6.23 13.22 -4.48
CA LEU A 192 -7.13 12.06 -4.60
C LEU A 192 -7.78 11.73 -3.25
N LEU A 193 -6.99 11.67 -2.18
CA LEU A 193 -7.44 11.56 -0.80
C LEU A 193 -6.96 12.79 -0.05
N LYS A 194 -7.85 13.41 0.71
CA LYS A 194 -7.45 14.53 1.56
C LYS A 194 -6.59 14.04 2.71
N PRO A 195 -5.76 14.91 3.30
CA PRO A 195 -4.99 14.58 4.50
C PRO A 195 -5.86 14.00 5.64
N GLU A 196 -7.06 14.57 5.86
CA GLU A 196 -8.05 14.07 6.84
C GLU A 196 -8.56 12.64 6.52
N ASP A 197 -8.81 12.36 5.23
CA ASP A 197 -9.25 11.04 4.77
C ASP A 197 -8.15 9.99 4.98
N CYS A 198 -6.89 10.40 4.76
CA CYS A 198 -5.73 9.56 5.02
C CYS A 198 -5.59 9.22 6.51
N GLU A 199 -5.74 10.19 7.42
CA GLU A 199 -5.73 9.93 8.87
C GLU A 199 -6.87 8.98 9.26
N SER A 200 -8.09 9.24 8.79
CA SER A 200 -9.25 8.39 9.06
C SER A 200 -9.05 6.94 8.58
N LEU A 201 -8.63 6.75 7.33
CA LEU A 201 -8.33 5.43 6.76
C LEU A 201 -7.23 4.70 7.53
N TRP A 202 -6.19 5.43 7.95
CA TRP A 202 -5.12 4.85 8.75
C TRP A 202 -5.64 4.34 10.09
N MET A 203 -6.44 5.14 10.80
CA MET A 203 -7.01 4.73 12.09
C MET A 203 -7.92 3.51 11.95
N THR A 204 -8.78 3.47 10.93
CA THR A 204 -9.59 2.28 10.62
C THR A 204 -8.71 1.05 10.36
N PHE A 205 -7.67 1.19 9.54
CA PHE A 205 -6.73 0.11 9.25
C PHE A 205 -6.03 -0.41 10.53
N ILE A 206 -5.62 0.49 11.43
CA ILE A 206 -5.00 0.11 12.70
C ILE A 206 -5.98 -0.69 13.57
N GLU A 207 -7.25 -0.31 13.66
CA GLU A 207 -8.24 -1.10 14.39
C GLU A 207 -8.43 -2.50 13.78
N GLU A 208 -8.46 -2.61 12.45
CA GLU A 208 -8.68 -3.89 11.76
C GLU A 208 -7.47 -4.84 11.84
N ILE A 209 -6.24 -4.31 11.92
CA ILE A 209 -5.03 -5.15 12.00
C ILE A 209 -4.71 -5.63 13.42
N LYS A 210 -5.21 -4.95 14.48
CA LYS A 210 -5.01 -5.33 15.89
C LYS A 210 -5.21 -6.82 16.20
N PRO A 211 -6.32 -7.47 15.79
CA PRO A 211 -6.51 -8.89 16.08
C PRO A 211 -5.43 -9.76 15.42
N MET A 212 -5.05 -9.45 14.17
CA MET A 212 -4.01 -10.21 13.46
C MET A 212 -2.64 -10.08 14.14
N VAL A 213 -2.28 -8.86 14.56
CA VAL A 213 -1.04 -8.62 15.30
C VAL A 213 -1.04 -9.43 16.60
N THR A 214 -2.15 -9.39 17.35
CA THR A 214 -2.31 -10.12 18.63
C THR A 214 -2.15 -11.62 18.45
N ASP A 215 -2.74 -12.19 17.39
CA ASP A 215 -2.61 -13.60 17.09
C ASP A 215 -1.17 -14.00 16.73
N VAL A 216 -0.47 -13.16 15.96
CA VAL A 216 0.95 -13.37 15.64
C VAL A 216 1.81 -13.30 16.91
N LYS A 217 1.54 -12.37 17.83
CA LYS A 217 2.25 -12.29 19.14
C LYS A 217 2.04 -13.58 19.94
N SER A 218 0.79 -14.03 20.03
CA SER A 218 0.41 -15.25 20.76
C SER A 218 1.09 -16.50 20.19
N CYS A 219 1.13 -16.63 18.86
CA CYS A 219 1.84 -17.72 18.18
C CYS A 219 3.35 -17.70 18.46
N GLN A 220 3.95 -16.52 18.49
CA GLN A 220 5.37 -16.36 18.81
C GLN A 220 5.65 -16.79 20.25
N ASP A 221 4.87 -16.33 21.22
CA ASP A 221 5.04 -16.65 22.64
C ASP A 221 4.89 -18.14 22.93
N ALA A 222 3.90 -18.79 22.31
CA ALA A 222 3.73 -20.23 22.40
C ALA A 222 4.98 -20.98 21.90
N ARG A 223 5.58 -20.52 20.79
CA ARG A 223 6.82 -21.12 20.24
C ARG A 223 8.03 -20.87 21.15
N LYS A 224 8.18 -19.67 21.73
CA LYS A 224 9.25 -19.37 22.69
C LYS A 224 9.18 -20.31 23.90
N LYS A 225 7.99 -20.52 24.45
CA LYS A 225 7.75 -21.48 25.54
C LYS A 225 8.11 -22.91 25.12
N THR A 226 7.69 -23.35 23.95
CA THR A 226 8.06 -24.70 23.46
C THR A 226 9.57 -24.88 23.30
N ARG A 227 10.28 -23.85 22.79
CA ARG A 227 11.75 -23.87 22.67
C ARG A 227 12.42 -23.94 24.03
N SER A 228 11.96 -23.17 25.03
CA SER A 228 12.54 -23.22 26.37
C SER A 228 12.31 -24.59 27.02
N TYR A 229 11.11 -25.17 26.90
CA TYR A 229 10.85 -26.53 27.38
C TYR A 229 11.72 -27.58 26.69
N ALA A 230 11.93 -27.49 25.38
CA ALA A 230 12.79 -28.41 24.64
C ALA A 230 14.26 -28.28 25.06
N ALA A 231 14.76 -27.06 25.30
CA ALA A 231 16.12 -26.83 25.80
C ALA A 231 16.32 -27.40 27.21
N VAL A 232 15.34 -27.23 28.09
CA VAL A 232 15.36 -27.83 29.44
C VAL A 232 15.34 -29.36 29.36
N ALA A 233 14.47 -29.94 28.53
CA ALA A 233 14.41 -31.40 28.36
C ALA A 233 15.72 -31.99 27.80
N ALA A 234 16.37 -31.31 26.86
CA ALA A 234 17.68 -31.70 26.34
C ALA A 234 18.77 -31.63 27.42
N GLY A 235 18.75 -30.59 28.28
CA GLY A 235 19.66 -30.47 29.42
C GLY A 235 19.46 -31.58 30.46
N VAL A 236 18.20 -31.90 30.78
CA VAL A 236 17.87 -32.98 31.74
C VAL A 236 18.29 -34.36 31.19
N ALA A 237 18.05 -34.62 29.90
CA ALA A 237 18.49 -35.86 29.25
C ALA A 237 20.02 -36.00 29.25
N ALA A 238 20.76 -34.90 29.08
CA ALA A 238 22.22 -34.89 29.19
C ALA A 238 22.74 -35.18 30.61
N THR A 239 21.94 -34.91 31.65
CA THR A 239 22.27 -35.21 33.06
C THR A 239 21.82 -36.59 33.55
N GLY A 240 21.19 -37.41 32.70
CA GLY A 240 20.88 -38.81 33.01
C GLY A 240 19.66 -39.05 33.93
N VAL A 241 18.85 -38.03 34.23
CA VAL A 241 17.61 -38.21 35.02
C VAL A 241 16.42 -38.35 34.08
N ALA A 242 15.85 -39.56 33.98
CA ALA A 242 14.72 -39.85 33.11
C ALA A 242 13.41 -39.29 33.70
N ALA A 243 12.88 -38.21 33.12
CA ALA A 243 11.51 -37.74 33.36
C ALA A 243 10.67 -37.90 32.09
N VAL A 244 9.54 -38.62 32.20
CA VAL A 244 8.57 -38.82 31.11
C VAL A 244 7.81 -37.51 30.90
N VAL A 245 8.12 -36.76 29.84
CA VAL A 245 7.37 -35.56 29.46
C VAL A 245 6.49 -35.90 28.26
N ALA A 246 5.18 -35.76 28.41
CA ALA A 246 4.22 -35.89 27.30
C ALA A 246 4.57 -34.87 26.21
N GLY A 247 4.72 -35.35 24.97
CA GLY A 247 5.41 -34.61 23.90
C GLY A 247 4.70 -33.32 23.44
N PRO A 248 5.42 -32.19 23.32
CA PRO A 248 4.87 -30.89 22.87
C PRO A 248 4.45 -30.83 21.39
N ALA A 249 4.69 -31.87 20.59
CA ALA A 249 4.45 -31.86 19.14
C ALA A 249 2.95 -31.82 18.74
N VAL A 250 2.06 -32.35 19.57
CA VAL A 250 0.63 -32.49 19.21
C VAL A 250 -0.12 -31.16 19.37
N VAL A 251 0.21 -30.37 20.39
CA VAL A 251 -0.47 -29.09 20.69
C VAL A 251 -0.10 -28.00 19.67
N VAL A 252 1.13 -28.04 19.15
CA VAL A 252 1.65 -27.05 18.20
C VAL A 252 1.05 -27.20 16.81
N ASN A 253 0.85 -28.45 16.34
CA ASN A 253 0.24 -28.69 15.03
C ASN A 253 -1.21 -28.21 14.97
N VAL A 254 -1.95 -28.30 16.09
CA VAL A 254 -3.33 -27.80 16.17
C VAL A 254 -3.37 -26.27 16.11
N GLY A 255 -2.51 -25.58 16.86
CA GLY A 255 -2.47 -24.10 16.85
C GLY A 255 -2.09 -23.51 15.49
N ILE A 256 -1.05 -24.06 14.83
CA ILE A 256 -0.61 -23.61 13.50
C ILE A 256 -1.66 -23.95 12.43
N ALA A 257 -2.31 -25.11 12.51
CA ALA A 257 -3.37 -25.48 11.57
C ALA A 257 -4.63 -24.61 11.72
N VAL A 258 -5.00 -24.26 12.95
CA VAL A 258 -6.14 -23.36 13.23
C VAL A 258 -5.84 -21.95 12.71
N PHE A 259 -4.64 -21.42 12.94
CA PHE A 259 -4.26 -20.08 12.49
C PHE A 259 -4.09 -19.97 10.97
N ARG A 260 -3.43 -20.95 10.32
CA ARG A 260 -3.38 -21.02 8.83
C ARG A 260 -4.77 -21.08 8.21
N ARG A 261 -5.73 -21.73 8.88
CA ARG A 261 -7.12 -21.81 8.43
C ARG A 261 -7.91 -20.52 8.67
N ALA A 262 -7.55 -19.73 9.69
CA ALA A 262 -8.11 -18.40 9.93
C ALA A 262 -7.60 -17.38 8.90
N ILE A 263 -6.29 -17.35 8.63
CA ILE A 263 -5.68 -16.48 7.61
C ILE A 263 -6.21 -16.79 6.20
N MET A 264 -6.40 -18.07 5.85
CA MET A 264 -6.92 -18.44 4.52
C MET A 264 -8.43 -18.23 4.35
N ARG A 265 -9.19 -17.98 5.42
CA ARG A 265 -10.66 -17.83 5.38
C ARG A 265 -11.15 -16.37 5.48
N MET A 266 -10.25 -15.38 5.56
CA MET A 266 -10.56 -13.94 5.68
C MET A 266 -9.86 -13.12 4.60
#